data_AF-A0A8J6FJZ9-F1
#
_entry.id   AF-A0A8J6FJZ9-F1
#
_cell.length_a   1.000
_cell.length_b   1.000
_cell.length_c   1.000
_cell.angle_alpha   90.00
_cell.angle_beta   90.00
_cell.angle_gamma   90.00
#
_symmetry.space_group_name_H-M   'P 1'
#
loop_
_entity.id
_entity.type
_entity.pdbx_description
1 polymer ?
#
loop_
_entity_poly.entity_id
_entity_poly.type
_entity_poly.pdbx_seq_one_letter_code
_entity_poly.pdbx_strand_id
1 'polypeptide(L)'
;MSQNGLFIAVPSSEIRLHPLNNNALRHLFCSNSVPGEEPPAKVVAPEPAKKPVKEKHIKEMELITAQEFASVPAYMKNRMTYEQINHFLQDINKAVMAKYKIIHQPFKTLNNQARKQLGRYKEEETQDTKGQYFIVEQDVKEFTQVKVDKRFHALLGILRHCHRIRELRGKGIVRYVIC
;
A
#
# COMPACT_ATOMS: atom_id res chain seq x y z
N MET A 1 -51.53 15.15 -37.40
CA MET A 1 -52.22 13.84 -37.31
C MET A 1 -51.31 12.85 -36.59
N SER A 2 -51.81 12.25 -35.51
CA SER A 2 -51.31 11.08 -34.74
C SER A 2 -49.88 11.16 -34.16
N GLN A 3 -49.64 11.41 -32.86
CA GLN A 3 -49.88 10.59 -31.65
C GLN A 3 -49.27 9.19 -31.64
N ASN A 4 -48.63 8.87 -30.49
CA ASN A 4 -48.30 7.58 -29.84
C ASN A 4 -46.79 7.50 -29.51
N GLY A 5 -46.27 7.65 -28.28
CA GLY A 5 -46.88 7.44 -26.97
C GLY A 5 -46.70 5.99 -26.53
N LEU A 6 -45.50 5.62 -26.03
CA LEU A 6 -45.33 4.37 -25.28
C LEU A 6 -44.43 4.60 -24.06
N PHE A 7 -45.08 5.03 -23.00
CA PHE A 7 -44.62 4.93 -21.62
C PHE A 7 -44.68 3.45 -21.23
N ILE A 8 -43.54 2.83 -20.91
CA ILE A 8 -43.54 1.54 -20.22
C ILE A 8 -43.28 1.82 -18.76
N ALA A 9 -44.37 1.78 -17.98
CA ALA A 9 -44.36 1.79 -16.53
C ALA A 9 -43.72 0.49 -16.03
N VAL A 10 -42.70 0.61 -15.17
CA VAL A 10 -42.17 -0.51 -14.39
C VAL A 10 -42.89 -0.51 -13.05
N PRO A 11 -43.54 -1.62 -12.63
CA PRO A 11 -44.34 -1.64 -11.42
C PRO A 11 -43.49 -1.74 -10.15
N SER A 12 -43.87 -0.95 -9.14
CA SER A 12 -43.52 -1.11 -7.74
C SER A 12 -43.85 -2.53 -7.25
N SER A 13 -42.88 -3.18 -6.62
CA SER A 13 -43.14 -4.30 -5.71
C SER A 13 -42.40 -4.05 -4.39
N GLU A 14 -43.19 -3.59 -3.43
CA GLU A 14 -42.85 -3.36 -2.04
C GLU A 14 -42.96 -4.68 -1.22
N ILE A 15 -42.11 -4.77 -0.20
CA ILE A 15 -42.27 -5.48 1.09
C ILE A 15 -42.17 -7.03 1.11
N ARG A 16 -41.13 -7.51 1.82
CA ARG A 16 -41.34 -8.48 2.90
C ARG A 16 -40.31 -8.32 4.02
N LEU A 17 -40.75 -7.68 5.10
CA LEU A 17 -40.17 -7.78 6.43
C LEU A 17 -40.40 -9.20 6.96
N HIS A 18 -39.36 -9.83 7.51
CA HIS A 18 -39.50 -11.01 8.37
C HIS A 18 -39.40 -10.58 9.83
N PRO A 19 -40.44 -10.80 10.66
CA PRO A 19 -40.35 -10.63 12.10
C PRO A 19 -39.94 -11.94 12.82
N LEU A 20 -39.10 -11.75 13.84
CA LEU A 20 -38.98 -12.41 15.15
C LEU A 20 -39.22 -13.93 15.29
N ASN A 21 -38.27 -14.61 15.95
CA ASN A 21 -38.65 -15.62 16.95
C ASN A 21 -37.74 -15.55 18.19
N ASN A 22 -38.41 -15.45 19.34
CA ASN A 22 -37.94 -15.44 20.72
C ASN A 22 -38.01 -16.88 21.26
N ASN A 23 -36.97 -17.36 21.95
CA ASN A 23 -37.17 -18.09 23.21
C ASN A 23 -35.84 -18.54 23.83
N ALA A 24 -35.58 -18.07 25.05
CA ALA A 24 -35.55 -18.95 26.22
C ALA A 24 -35.32 -18.10 27.48
N LEU A 25 -36.42 -17.78 28.14
CA LEU A 25 -36.44 -17.44 29.57
C LEU A 25 -36.00 -18.66 30.37
N ARG A 26 -35.02 -18.48 31.26
CA ARG A 26 -35.00 -19.19 32.53
C ARG A 26 -35.02 -18.17 33.66
N HIS A 27 -36.19 -18.14 34.29
CA HIS A 27 -36.48 -17.61 35.61
C HIS A 27 -35.48 -18.13 36.66
N LEU A 28 -35.07 -17.30 37.62
CA LEU A 28 -35.65 -17.31 38.96
C LEU A 28 -35.24 -16.06 39.77
N PHE A 29 -36.24 -15.53 40.48
CA PHE A 29 -36.21 -14.49 41.52
C PHE A 29 -35.21 -14.79 42.65
N CYS A 30 -34.67 -13.75 43.30
CA CYS A 30 -35.21 -13.24 44.58
C CYS A 30 -34.35 -12.08 45.12
N SER A 31 -35.02 -11.00 45.52
CA SER A 31 -34.47 -9.88 46.28
C SER A 31 -34.10 -10.32 47.70
N ASN A 32 -33.06 -9.70 48.28
CA ASN A 32 -33.05 -9.21 49.66
C ASN A 32 -31.91 -8.20 49.85
N SER A 33 -32.19 -7.20 50.69
CA SER A 33 -31.45 -5.95 50.94
C SER A 33 -30.42 -6.06 52.10
N VAL A 34 -29.17 -5.58 51.84
CA VAL A 34 -28.28 -4.61 52.59
C VAL A 34 -27.94 -4.88 54.10
N PRO A 35 -26.83 -4.43 54.75
CA PRO A 35 -25.59 -3.68 54.34
C PRO A 35 -24.23 -4.29 54.82
N GLY A 36 -23.10 -3.71 54.35
CA GLY A 36 -21.91 -3.52 55.21
C GLY A 36 -20.53 -3.92 54.64
N GLU A 37 -19.61 -2.95 54.67
CA GLU A 37 -18.12 -3.06 54.73
C GLU A 37 -17.27 -3.08 53.44
N GLU A 38 -16.66 -1.91 53.18
CA GLU A 38 -15.28 -1.54 52.76
C GLU A 38 -14.45 -2.41 51.76
N PRO A 39 -13.60 -1.77 50.92
CA PRO A 39 -13.16 -2.30 49.63
C PRO A 39 -11.82 -3.07 49.69
N PRO A 40 -11.55 -3.94 48.68
CA PRO A 40 -10.19 -3.94 48.14
C PRO A 40 -10.13 -4.06 46.60
N ALA A 41 -9.25 -3.21 46.04
CA ALA A 41 -8.45 -3.41 44.83
C ALA A 41 -9.16 -3.90 43.55
N LYS A 42 -9.43 -2.95 42.64
CA LYS A 42 -9.61 -3.20 41.21
C LYS A 42 -8.37 -3.90 40.64
N VAL A 43 -8.47 -5.20 40.44
CA VAL A 43 -7.55 -5.97 39.60
C VAL A 43 -7.83 -5.55 38.15
N VAL A 44 -6.90 -4.82 37.56
CA VAL A 44 -6.93 -4.44 36.15
C VAL A 44 -6.82 -5.71 35.31
N ALA A 45 -7.86 -5.99 34.55
CA ALA A 45 -7.87 -7.04 33.53
C ALA A 45 -6.71 -6.80 32.54
N PRO A 46 -5.93 -7.83 32.14
CA PRO A 46 -4.84 -7.66 31.21
C PRO A 46 -5.39 -7.30 29.83
N GLU A 47 -4.95 -6.16 29.30
CA GLU A 47 -5.15 -5.78 27.89
C GLU A 47 -4.73 -6.93 26.97
N PRO A 48 -5.48 -7.21 25.90
CA PRO A 48 -5.13 -8.26 24.95
C PRO A 48 -3.84 -7.89 24.23
N ALA A 49 -2.77 -8.62 24.56
CA ALA A 49 -1.47 -8.53 23.92
C ALA A 49 -1.63 -8.58 22.39
N LYS A 50 -1.26 -7.46 21.73
CA LYS A 50 -1.16 -7.37 20.27
C LYS A 50 -0.14 -8.42 19.82
N LYS A 51 -0.62 -9.48 19.16
CA LYS A 51 0.24 -10.47 18.49
C LYS A 51 1.23 -9.73 17.58
N PRO A 52 2.52 -10.11 17.55
CA PRO A 52 3.51 -9.44 16.71
C PRO A 52 3.05 -9.58 15.25
N VAL A 53 2.71 -8.44 14.63
CA VAL A 53 2.44 -8.38 13.21
C VAL A 53 3.76 -8.71 12.54
N LYS A 54 3.86 -9.89 11.91
CA LYS A 54 5.03 -10.26 11.10
C LYS A 54 5.22 -9.16 10.06
N GLU A 55 6.25 -8.33 10.23
CA GLU A 55 6.58 -7.28 9.28
C GLU A 55 6.93 -7.96 7.95
N LYS A 56 6.14 -7.70 6.92
CA LYS A 56 6.43 -8.19 5.57
C LYS A 56 7.70 -7.50 5.10
N HIS A 57 8.77 -8.26 4.93
CA HIS A 57 10.04 -7.75 4.41
C HIS A 57 9.78 -7.10 3.04
N ILE A 58 10.21 -5.86 2.87
CA ILE A 58 10.12 -5.12 1.61
C ILE A 58 11.46 -5.31 0.91
N LYS A 59 11.42 -5.67 -0.37
CA LYS A 59 12.63 -5.86 -1.16
C LYS A 59 13.30 -4.52 -1.44
N GLU A 60 14.59 -4.44 -1.16
CA GLU A 60 15.44 -3.28 -1.44
C GLU A 60 16.50 -3.65 -2.48
N MET A 61 16.97 -2.67 -3.26
CA MET A 61 18.13 -2.87 -4.14
C MET A 61 19.42 -2.84 -3.34
N GLU A 62 20.31 -3.76 -3.65
CA GLU A 62 21.68 -3.73 -3.14
C GLU A 62 22.49 -2.61 -3.80
N LEU A 63 23.36 -1.96 -3.02
CA LEU A 63 24.27 -0.96 -3.54
C LEU A 63 25.17 -1.54 -4.64
N ILE A 64 25.63 -0.66 -5.53
CA ILE A 64 26.62 -1.01 -6.54
C ILE A 64 27.98 -1.01 -5.88
N THR A 65 28.77 -2.06 -6.12
CA THR A 65 30.15 -2.17 -5.63
C THR A 65 31.12 -1.41 -6.54
N ALA A 66 32.33 -1.10 -6.05
CA ALA A 66 33.35 -0.42 -6.85
C ALA A 66 33.72 -1.22 -8.13
N GLN A 67 33.70 -2.55 -8.05
CA GLN A 67 33.98 -3.43 -9.19
C GLN A 67 32.88 -3.36 -10.25
N GLU A 68 31.60 -3.43 -9.84
CA GLU A 68 30.47 -3.25 -10.76
C GLU A 68 30.46 -1.86 -11.38
N PHE A 69 30.80 -0.81 -10.62
CA PHE A 69 30.91 0.55 -11.15
C PHE A 69 32.04 0.68 -12.19
N ALA A 70 33.16 0.00 -11.97
CA ALA A 70 34.27 -0.03 -12.93
C ALA A 70 33.87 -0.70 -14.25
N SER A 71 33.02 -1.74 -14.20
CA SER A 71 32.56 -2.45 -15.41
C SER A 71 31.53 -1.66 -16.23
N VAL A 72 30.83 -0.68 -15.65
CA VAL A 72 29.90 0.18 -16.40
C VAL A 72 30.66 0.94 -17.50
N PRO A 73 30.21 0.89 -18.77
CA PRO A 73 30.85 1.64 -19.86
C PRO A 73 30.88 3.15 -19.61
N ALA A 74 31.97 3.82 -20.04
CA ALA A 74 32.18 5.25 -19.81
C ALA A 74 31.04 6.13 -20.38
N TYR A 75 30.50 5.77 -21.55
CA TYR A 75 29.40 6.51 -22.17
C TYR A 75 28.09 6.44 -21.36
N MET A 76 27.89 5.39 -20.54
CA MET A 76 26.71 5.28 -19.66
C MET A 76 26.89 6.10 -18.39
N LYS A 77 28.10 6.06 -17.81
CA LYS A 77 28.45 6.83 -16.61
C LYS A 77 28.36 8.33 -16.86
N ASN A 78 28.63 8.79 -18.08
CA ASN A 78 28.79 10.22 -18.37
C ASN A 78 29.78 10.85 -17.37
N ARG A 79 29.32 11.82 -16.56
CA ARG A 79 30.09 12.45 -15.48
C ARG A 79 29.61 12.03 -14.08
N MET A 80 28.86 10.93 -13.97
CA MET A 80 28.31 10.45 -12.70
C MET A 80 29.37 9.71 -11.90
N THR A 81 29.47 10.05 -10.62
CA THR A 81 30.38 9.38 -9.69
C THR A 81 29.72 8.16 -9.05
N TYR A 82 30.55 7.24 -8.55
CA TYR A 82 30.12 6.07 -7.77
C TYR A 82 29.15 6.46 -6.64
N GLU A 83 29.50 7.50 -5.88
CA GLU A 83 28.69 8.01 -4.77
C GLU A 83 27.33 8.51 -5.24
N GLN A 84 27.28 9.26 -6.36
CA GLN A 84 26.03 9.79 -6.90
C GLN A 84 25.07 8.68 -7.32
N ILE A 85 25.58 7.60 -7.89
CA ILE A 85 24.75 6.46 -8.30
C ILE A 85 24.22 5.72 -7.08
N ASN A 86 25.06 5.47 -6.09
CA ASN A 86 24.63 4.80 -4.85
C ASN A 86 23.67 5.67 -4.02
N HIS A 87 23.86 6.99 -3.97
CA HIS A 87 22.90 7.91 -3.36
C HIS A 87 21.54 7.86 -4.05
N PHE A 88 21.54 7.87 -5.39
CA PHE A 88 20.29 7.74 -6.14
C PHE A 88 19.60 6.40 -5.87
N LEU A 89 20.35 5.30 -5.81
CA LEU A 89 19.83 3.98 -5.47
C LEU A 89 19.18 3.96 -4.08
N GLN A 90 19.81 4.59 -3.08
CA GLN A 90 19.21 4.76 -1.75
C GLN A 90 17.91 5.56 -1.80
N ASP A 91 17.82 6.62 -2.60
CA ASP A 91 16.57 7.38 -2.75
C ASP A 91 15.46 6.54 -3.39
N ILE A 92 15.80 5.69 -4.37
CA ILE A 92 14.84 4.73 -4.92
C ILE A 92 14.40 3.72 -3.86
N ASN A 93 15.32 3.18 -3.05
CA ASN A 93 14.96 2.28 -1.95
C ASN A 93 14.01 2.98 -0.96
N LYS A 94 14.23 4.26 -0.62
CA LYS A 94 13.29 5.03 0.21
C LYS A 94 11.90 5.11 -0.42
N ALA A 95 11.80 5.35 -1.73
CA ALA A 95 10.53 5.40 -2.43
C ALA A 95 9.81 4.04 -2.41
N VAL A 96 10.54 2.94 -2.65
CA VAL A 96 10.01 1.57 -2.55
C VAL A 96 9.52 1.31 -1.14
N MET A 97 10.33 1.57 -0.12
CA MET A 97 9.98 1.37 1.28
C MET A 97 8.72 2.15 1.67
N ALA A 98 8.63 3.43 1.29
CA ALA A 98 7.47 4.26 1.58
C ALA A 98 6.19 3.74 0.91
N LYS A 99 6.26 3.37 -0.38
CA LYS A 99 5.15 2.79 -1.13
C LYS A 99 4.63 1.50 -0.49
N TYR A 100 5.52 0.53 -0.27
CA TYR A 100 5.10 -0.78 0.25
C TYR A 100 4.74 -0.76 1.72
N LYS A 101 5.24 0.22 2.50
CA LYS A 101 4.75 0.50 3.85
C LYS A 101 3.27 0.89 3.83
N ILE A 102 2.85 1.75 2.90
CA ILE A 102 1.43 2.12 2.74
C ILE A 102 0.59 0.93 2.29
N ILE A 103 1.09 0.11 1.36
CA ILE A 103 0.38 -1.09 0.86
C ILE A 103 0.18 -2.13 1.97
N HIS A 104 1.17 -2.32 2.85
CA HIS A 104 1.11 -3.29 3.94
C HIS A 104 0.38 -2.78 5.18
N GLN A 105 0.24 -1.47 5.34
CA GLN A 105 -0.43 -0.87 6.48
C GLN A 105 -1.96 -1.14 6.43
N PRO A 106 -2.60 -1.46 7.56
CA PRO A 106 -4.04 -1.67 7.61
C PRO A 106 -4.82 -0.44 7.12
N PHE A 107 -5.82 -0.65 6.26
CA PHE A 107 -6.59 0.45 5.64
C PHE A 107 -7.16 1.46 6.65
N LYS A 108 -7.59 0.97 7.83
CA LYS A 108 -8.18 1.79 8.90
C LYS A 108 -7.19 2.79 9.51
N THR A 109 -5.88 2.55 9.42
CA THR A 109 -4.85 3.41 10.02
C THR A 109 -4.23 4.38 9.00
N LEU A 110 -4.66 4.32 7.74
CA LEU A 110 -4.17 5.20 6.68
C LEU A 110 -4.79 6.60 6.77
N ASN A 111 -3.96 7.63 6.62
CA ASN A 111 -4.41 9.00 6.44
C ASN A 111 -5.02 9.21 5.04
N ASN A 112 -5.64 10.38 4.80
CA ASN A 112 -6.34 10.64 3.54
C ASN A 112 -5.42 10.60 2.31
N GLN A 113 -4.18 11.09 2.43
CA GLN A 113 -3.18 11.06 1.36
C GLN A 113 -2.80 9.61 1.01
N ALA A 114 -2.49 8.80 2.01
CA ALA A 114 -2.10 7.40 1.85
C ALA A 114 -3.25 6.55 1.28
N ARG A 115 -4.52 6.86 1.61
CA ARG A 115 -5.68 6.23 0.96
C ARG A 115 -5.78 6.57 -0.53
N LYS A 116 -5.53 7.82 -0.90
CA LYS A 116 -5.48 8.24 -2.32
C LYS A 116 -4.35 7.51 -3.07
N GLN A 117 -3.16 7.45 -2.46
CA GLN A 117 -2.01 6.72 -3.00
C GLN A 117 -2.33 5.23 -3.17
N LEU A 118 -2.96 4.59 -2.18
CA LEU A 118 -3.35 3.19 -2.26
C LEU A 118 -4.35 2.91 -3.40
N GLY A 119 -5.26 3.84 -3.67
CA GLY A 119 -6.14 3.77 -4.85
C GLY A 119 -5.34 3.73 -6.15
N ARG A 120 -4.44 4.70 -6.33
CA ARG A 120 -3.52 4.77 -7.49
C ARG A 120 -2.68 3.50 -7.64
N TYR A 121 -2.10 2.98 -6.55
CA TYR A 121 -1.29 1.75 -6.61
C TYR A 121 -2.07 0.57 -7.17
N LYS A 122 -3.35 0.42 -6.81
CA LYS A 122 -4.19 -0.67 -7.33
C LYS A 122 -4.46 -0.53 -8.83
N GLU A 123 -4.62 0.70 -9.33
CA GLU A 123 -4.83 0.97 -10.75
C GLU A 123 -3.56 0.74 -11.58
N GLU A 124 -2.40 1.00 -10.98
CA GLU A 124 -1.09 0.76 -11.57
C GLU A 124 -0.73 -0.72 -11.65
N GLU A 125 -1.33 -1.60 -10.85
CA GLU A 125 -1.06 -3.04 -10.91
C GLU A 125 -1.45 -3.66 -12.26
N THR A 126 -0.66 -4.65 -12.66
CA THR A 126 -0.83 -5.44 -13.89
C THR A 126 -0.56 -6.91 -13.60
N GLN A 127 -0.86 -7.79 -14.56
CA GLN A 127 -0.58 -9.22 -14.40
C GLN A 127 0.94 -9.48 -14.23
N ASP A 128 1.78 -8.71 -14.93
CA ASP A 128 3.24 -8.84 -14.93
C ASP A 128 3.92 -8.29 -13.66
N THR A 129 3.21 -7.48 -12.87
CA THR A 129 3.73 -6.88 -11.63
C THR A 129 3.30 -7.64 -10.38
N LYS A 130 2.44 -8.64 -10.53
CA LYS A 130 1.90 -9.40 -9.42
C LYS A 130 3.03 -10.08 -8.62
N GLY A 131 3.14 -9.73 -7.35
CA GLY A 131 4.16 -10.28 -6.45
C GLY A 131 5.56 -9.67 -6.64
N GLN A 132 5.70 -8.66 -7.50
CA GLN A 132 6.94 -7.94 -7.70
C GLN A 132 6.90 -6.58 -6.99
N TYR A 133 8.06 -6.10 -6.55
CA TYR A 133 8.19 -4.74 -6.04
C TYR A 133 8.53 -3.82 -7.21
N PHE A 134 7.70 -2.82 -7.44
CA PHE A 134 7.91 -1.79 -8.45
C PHE A 134 7.48 -0.41 -7.97
N ILE A 135 8.08 0.61 -8.58
CA ILE A 135 7.69 2.01 -8.45
C ILE A 135 7.46 2.64 -9.81
N VAL A 136 6.74 3.76 -9.84
CA VAL A 136 6.57 4.62 -11.01
C VAL A 136 7.21 5.98 -10.76
N GLU A 137 7.35 6.80 -11.80
CA GLU A 137 7.94 8.15 -11.67
C GLU A 137 7.23 9.02 -10.63
N GLN A 138 5.92 8.87 -10.50
CA GLN A 138 5.12 9.60 -9.53
C GLN A 138 5.51 9.24 -8.08
N ASP A 139 5.87 7.98 -7.81
CA ASP A 139 6.31 7.54 -6.48
C ASP A 139 7.63 8.22 -6.09
N VAL A 140 8.56 8.34 -7.05
CA VAL A 140 9.84 9.03 -6.85
C VAL A 140 9.61 10.49 -6.48
N LYS A 141 8.71 11.18 -7.20
CA LYS A 141 8.36 12.58 -6.92
C LYS A 141 7.68 12.77 -5.57
N GLU A 142 6.90 11.78 -5.12
CA GLU A 142 6.15 11.87 -3.86
C GLU A 142 7.00 11.56 -2.63
N PHE A 143 7.94 10.61 -2.71
CA PHE A 143 8.70 10.13 -1.55
C PHE A 143 10.15 10.58 -1.50
N THR A 144 10.64 11.22 -2.57
CA THR A 144 12.04 11.67 -2.65
C THR A 144 12.09 13.10 -3.17
N GLN A 145 13.25 13.74 -3.04
CA GLN A 145 13.51 15.06 -3.63
C GLN A 145 14.16 14.95 -5.02
N VAL A 146 14.18 13.76 -5.61
CA VAL A 146 14.81 13.51 -6.91
C VAL A 146 13.96 14.09 -8.02
N LYS A 147 14.59 14.91 -8.88
CA LYS A 147 13.95 15.46 -10.08
C LYS A 147 13.94 14.41 -11.19
N VAL A 148 12.79 14.22 -11.82
CA VAL A 148 12.63 13.35 -13.00
C VAL A 148 13.02 14.12 -14.25
N ASP A 149 14.31 14.11 -14.56
CA ASP A 149 14.93 14.78 -15.71
C ASP A 149 15.79 13.82 -16.55
N LYS A 150 16.57 14.36 -17.49
CA LYS A 150 17.49 13.55 -18.31
C LYS A 150 18.52 12.81 -17.46
N ARG A 151 18.95 13.39 -16.33
CA ARG A 151 19.92 12.77 -15.41
C ARG A 151 19.29 11.58 -14.70
N PHE A 152 18.03 11.69 -14.27
CA PHE A 152 17.27 10.58 -13.71
C PHE A 152 17.21 9.38 -14.65
N HIS A 153 16.86 9.58 -15.93
CA HIS A 153 16.81 8.48 -16.90
C HIS A 153 18.19 7.90 -17.22
N ALA A 154 19.24 8.72 -17.22
CA ALA A 154 20.61 8.23 -17.36
C ALA A 154 21.02 7.34 -16.17
N LEU A 155 20.67 7.72 -14.93
CA LEU A 155 20.89 6.89 -13.74
C LEU A 155 20.12 5.57 -13.79
N LEU A 156 18.84 5.60 -14.21
CA LEU A 156 18.07 4.38 -14.43
C LEU A 156 18.72 3.46 -15.48
N GLY A 157 19.30 4.04 -16.53
CA GLY A 157 20.07 3.29 -17.53
C GLY A 157 21.25 2.54 -16.92
N ILE A 158 21.98 3.17 -16.00
CA ILE A 158 23.07 2.52 -15.25
C ILE A 158 22.52 1.42 -14.33
N LEU A 159 21.46 1.69 -13.56
CA LEU A 159 20.85 0.69 -12.68
C LEU A 159 20.35 -0.54 -13.46
N ARG A 160 19.84 -0.33 -14.67
CA ARG A 160 19.42 -1.41 -15.57
C ARG A 160 20.60 -2.25 -16.07
N HIS A 161 21.74 -1.61 -16.36
CA HIS A 161 22.97 -2.29 -16.73
C HIS A 161 23.53 -3.13 -15.57
N CYS A 162 23.45 -2.62 -14.34
CA CYS A 162 23.84 -3.35 -13.13
C CYS A 162 22.76 -4.32 -12.62
N HIS A 163 21.72 -4.60 -13.42
CA HIS A 163 20.64 -5.53 -13.09
C HIS A 163 19.89 -5.24 -11.78
N ARG A 164 19.83 -3.99 -11.34
CA ARG A 164 19.09 -3.59 -10.13
C ARG A 164 17.61 -3.32 -10.44
N ILE A 165 17.30 -2.91 -11.67
CA ILE A 165 15.93 -2.61 -12.11
C ILE A 165 15.60 -3.17 -13.49
N ARG A 166 14.31 -3.42 -13.73
CA ARG A 166 13.72 -3.67 -15.05
C ARG A 166 12.61 -2.66 -15.33
N GLU A 167 12.47 -2.26 -16.59
CA GLU A 167 11.34 -1.43 -17.04
C GLU A 167 10.23 -2.33 -17.59
N LEU A 168 9.00 -2.16 -17.08
CA LEU A 168 7.79 -2.72 -17.67
C LEU A 168 6.90 -1.58 -18.16
N ARG A 169 6.53 -1.61 -19.44
CA ARG A 169 5.68 -0.59 -20.07
C ARG A 169 4.31 -1.17 -20.32
N GLY A 170 3.27 -0.48 -19.88
CA GLY A 170 1.90 -0.91 -20.09
C GLY A 170 0.89 0.12 -19.63
N LYS A 171 -0.23 0.25 -20.36
CA LYS A 171 -1.30 1.24 -20.09
C LYS A 171 -0.79 2.69 -20.02
N GLY A 172 0.22 3.04 -20.82
CA GLY A 172 0.82 4.38 -20.82
C GLY A 172 1.70 4.70 -19.61
N ILE A 173 1.99 3.72 -18.74
CA ILE A 173 2.80 3.90 -17.52
C ILE A 173 4.06 3.02 -17.62
N VAL A 174 5.19 3.59 -17.22
CA VAL A 174 6.47 2.86 -17.06
C VAL A 174 6.64 2.49 -15.59
N ARG A 175 6.87 1.19 -15.34
CA ARG A 175 7.06 0.62 -14.01
C ARG A 175 8.51 0.15 -13.88
N TYR A 176 9.19 0.66 -12.87
CA TYR A 176 10.56 0.27 -12.52
C TYR A 176 10.49 -0.84 -11.49
N VAL A 177 10.65 -2.09 -11.94
CA VAL A 177 10.60 -3.30 -11.12
C VAL A 177 11.97 -3.54 -10.48
N ILE A 178 11.97 -3.75 -9.16
CA ILE A 178 13.15 -4.03 -8.35
C ILE A 178 13.56 -5.50 -8.52
N CYS A 179 14.79 -5.71 -8.99
CA CYS A 179 15.32 -7.03 -9.34
C CYS A 179 15.98 -7.74 -8.17
#